data_AF-A0A7V7WSS5-F1
#
_entry.id   AF-A0A7V7WSS5-F1
#
_cell.length_a   1.000
_cell.length_b   1.000
_cell.length_c   1.000
_cell.angle_alpha   90.00
_cell.angle_beta   90.00
_cell.angle_gamma   90.00
#
_symmetry.space_group_name_H-M   'P 1'
#
loop_
_entity.id
_entity.type
_entity.pdbx_description
1 polymer ?
#
loop_
_entity_poly.entity_id
_entity_poly.type
_entity_poly.pdbx_seq_one_letter_code
_entity_poly.pdbx_strand_id
1 'polypeptide(L)'
;MVKKLKAMAEKKAAGAAGLLDNALAQSIKESAQQIWLAGMGAFAKAQAEGTRSFDKLIQDGLSLQKKTQGLAEEKISEVTGKMTAMAGEVSARAGQHWDKLESIFEQRTAKAMTRLGVPSAKDLAALNERLDKLAAQVGKLGARKAPAKKAAAAKAPAKK
;
A
#
# COMPACT_ATOMS: atom_id res chain seq x y z
N MET A 1 -64.13 -61.12 -51.75
CA MET A 1 -64.46 -60.42 -50.47
C MET A 1 -63.24 -60.15 -49.56
N VAL A 2 -62.09 -60.79 -49.75
CA VAL A 2 -60.91 -60.66 -48.87
C VAL A 2 -60.25 -59.26 -48.90
N LYS A 3 -60.28 -58.58 -50.05
CA LYS A 3 -59.65 -57.24 -50.21
C LYS A 3 -60.34 -56.15 -49.38
N LYS A 4 -61.65 -56.27 -49.14
CA LYS A 4 -62.44 -55.31 -48.33
C LYS A 4 -62.25 -55.54 -46.82
N LEU A 5 -61.98 -56.78 -46.40
CA LEU A 5 -61.63 -57.12 -45.02
C LEU A 5 -60.20 -56.64 -44.67
N LYS A 6 -59.24 -56.77 -45.59
CA LYS A 6 -57.87 -56.27 -45.38
C LYS A 6 -57.83 -54.74 -45.22
N ALA A 7 -58.55 -54.01 -46.07
CA ALA A 7 -58.63 -52.55 -45.98
C ALA A 7 -59.30 -52.06 -44.68
N MET A 8 -60.30 -52.78 -44.16
CA MET A 8 -60.91 -52.45 -42.86
C MET A 8 -59.98 -52.78 -41.68
N ALA A 9 -59.22 -53.88 -41.77
CA ALA A 9 -58.23 -54.22 -40.76
C ALA A 9 -57.09 -53.19 -40.67
N GLU A 10 -56.56 -52.75 -41.82
CA GLU A 10 -55.52 -51.72 -41.90
C GLU A 10 -56.01 -50.36 -41.38
N LYS A 11 -57.25 -49.96 -41.71
CA LYS A 11 -57.84 -48.71 -41.20
C LYS A 11 -58.11 -48.75 -39.68
N LYS A 12 -58.49 -49.92 -39.14
CA LYS A 12 -58.66 -50.13 -37.70
C LYS A 12 -57.32 -50.12 -36.96
N ALA A 13 -56.28 -50.70 -37.55
CA ALA A 13 -54.92 -50.67 -37.00
C ALA A 13 -54.36 -49.24 -36.98
N ALA A 14 -54.55 -48.47 -38.07
CA ALA A 14 -54.13 -47.07 -38.13
C ALA A 14 -54.87 -46.17 -37.13
N GLY A 15 -56.18 -46.37 -36.94
CA GLY A 15 -56.97 -45.64 -35.93
C GLY A 15 -56.56 -45.99 -34.49
N ALA A 16 -56.25 -47.26 -34.22
CA ALA A 16 -55.74 -47.68 -32.91
C ALA A 16 -54.34 -47.11 -32.62
N ALA A 17 -53.46 -47.07 -33.62
CA ALA A 17 -52.12 -46.48 -33.49
C ALA A 17 -52.19 -44.97 -33.18
N GLY A 18 -53.04 -44.21 -33.86
CA GLY A 18 -53.20 -42.77 -33.59
C GLY A 18 -53.82 -42.45 -32.23
N LEU A 19 -54.69 -43.31 -31.71
CA LEU A 19 -55.25 -43.16 -30.36
C LEU A 19 -54.22 -43.45 -29.26
N LEU A 20 -53.36 -44.44 -29.47
CA LEU A 20 -52.26 -44.76 -28.55
C LEU A 20 -51.23 -43.62 -28.51
N ASP A 21 -50.93 -43.01 -29.65
CA ASP A 21 -49.97 -41.90 -29.74
C ASP A 21 -50.50 -40.63 -29.05
N ASN A 22 -51.80 -40.33 -29.20
CA ASN A 22 -52.43 -39.22 -28.50
C ASN A 22 -52.51 -39.46 -26.98
N ALA A 23 -52.83 -40.68 -26.54
CA ALA A 23 -52.84 -41.03 -25.12
C ALA A 23 -51.44 -40.93 -24.50
N LEU A 24 -50.40 -41.36 -25.22
CA LEU A 24 -49.01 -41.23 -24.80
C LEU A 24 -48.60 -39.75 -24.72
N ALA A 25 -48.91 -38.95 -25.73
CA ALA A 25 -48.64 -37.51 -25.73
C ALA A 25 -49.31 -36.77 -24.57
N GLN A 26 -50.55 -37.12 -24.22
CA GLN A 26 -51.23 -36.57 -23.04
C GLN A 26 -50.54 -36.97 -21.74
N SER A 27 -50.12 -38.23 -21.59
CA SER A 27 -49.40 -38.69 -20.39
C SER A 27 -48.05 -38.00 -20.20
N ILE A 28 -47.32 -37.75 -21.29
CA ILE A 28 -46.04 -37.03 -21.26
C ILE A 28 -46.26 -35.56 -20.90
N LYS A 29 -47.30 -34.93 -21.45
CA LYS A 29 -47.66 -33.55 -21.10
C LYS A 29 -48.04 -33.41 -19.62
N GLU A 30 -48.85 -34.33 -19.10
CA GLU A 30 -49.25 -34.34 -17.69
C GLU A 30 -48.03 -34.56 -16.78
N SER A 31 -47.15 -35.51 -17.13
CA SER A 31 -45.90 -35.74 -16.40
C SER A 31 -44.96 -34.54 -16.43
N ALA A 32 -44.80 -33.90 -17.60
CA ALA A 32 -44.00 -32.69 -17.75
C ALA A 32 -44.57 -31.53 -16.93
N GLN A 33 -45.90 -31.39 -16.88
CA GLN A 33 -46.57 -30.39 -16.06
C GLN A 33 -46.39 -30.67 -14.56
N GLN A 34 -46.45 -31.93 -14.14
CA GLN A 34 -46.15 -32.32 -12.75
C GLN A 34 -44.70 -32.07 -12.38
N ILE A 35 -43.74 -32.41 -13.26
CA ILE A 35 -42.31 -32.11 -13.05
C ILE A 35 -42.09 -30.60 -12.94
N TRP A 36 -42.77 -29.81 -13.78
CA TRP A 36 -42.68 -28.36 -13.74
C TRP A 36 -43.25 -27.77 -12.44
N LEU A 37 -44.43 -28.23 -12.01
CA LEU A 37 -45.06 -27.80 -10.75
C LEU A 37 -44.21 -28.22 -9.54
N ALA A 38 -43.65 -29.43 -9.55
CA ALA A 38 -42.73 -29.90 -8.53
C ALA A 38 -41.43 -29.09 -8.51
N GLY A 39 -40.89 -28.74 -9.68
CA GLY A 39 -39.72 -27.88 -9.81
C GLY A 39 -39.96 -26.48 -9.22
N MET A 40 -41.10 -25.86 -9.53
CA MET A 40 -41.48 -24.57 -8.95
C MET A 40 -41.75 -24.66 -7.44
N GLY A 41 -42.37 -25.74 -6.97
CA GLY A 41 -42.60 -25.97 -5.54
C GLY A 41 -41.31 -26.17 -4.75
N ALA A 42 -40.35 -26.94 -5.30
CA ALA A 42 -39.03 -27.12 -4.72
C ALA A 42 -38.21 -25.83 -4.71
N PHE A 43 -38.28 -25.02 -5.77
CA PHE A 43 -37.63 -23.71 -5.84
C PHE A 43 -38.21 -22.74 -4.81
N ALA A 44 -39.55 -22.68 -4.66
CA ALA A 44 -40.20 -21.87 -3.63
C ALA A 44 -39.82 -22.32 -2.20
N LYS A 45 -39.71 -23.63 -1.96
CA LYS A 45 -39.26 -24.19 -0.67
C LYS A 45 -37.80 -23.84 -0.39
N ALA A 46 -36.92 -23.89 -1.38
CA ALA A 46 -35.53 -23.47 -1.26
C ALA A 46 -35.40 -21.95 -1.01
N GLN A 47 -36.27 -21.12 -1.60
CA GLN A 47 -36.31 -19.69 -1.32
C GLN A 47 -36.73 -19.42 0.14
N ALA A 48 -37.78 -20.08 0.62
CA ALA A 48 -38.25 -19.93 2.00
C ALA A 48 -37.23 -20.45 3.04
N GLU A 49 -36.57 -21.58 2.77
CA GLU A 49 -35.52 -22.14 3.64
C GLU A 49 -34.21 -21.36 3.53
N GLY A 50 -33.94 -20.76 2.37
CA GLY A 50 -32.82 -19.84 2.11
C GLY A 50 -32.91 -18.57 2.94
N THR A 51 -34.09 -17.92 2.99
CA THR A 51 -34.30 -16.73 3.84
C THR A 51 -34.12 -17.05 5.32
N ARG A 52 -34.64 -18.20 5.80
CA ARG A 52 -34.47 -18.62 7.20
C ARG A 52 -33.01 -18.90 7.58
N SER A 53 -32.24 -19.46 6.64
CA SER A 53 -30.82 -19.70 6.82
C SER A 53 -30.05 -18.37 6.82
N PHE A 54 -30.41 -17.45 5.93
CA PHE A 54 -29.86 -16.10 5.87
C PHE A 54 -30.12 -15.30 7.15
N ASP A 55 -31.34 -15.32 7.69
CA ASP A 55 -31.67 -14.67 8.97
C ASP A 55 -30.85 -15.24 10.14
N LYS A 56 -30.63 -16.56 10.15
CA LYS A 56 -29.72 -17.19 11.13
C LYS A 56 -28.28 -16.75 10.95
N LEU A 57 -27.77 -16.71 9.72
CA LEU A 57 -26.43 -16.22 9.40
C LEU A 57 -26.26 -14.74 9.81
N ILE A 58 -27.29 -13.90 9.65
CA ILE A 58 -27.28 -12.52 10.14
C ILE A 58 -27.24 -12.46 11.66
N GLN A 59 -28.08 -13.24 12.36
CA GLN A 59 -28.05 -13.33 13.82
C GLN A 59 -26.69 -13.80 14.34
N ASP A 60 -26.12 -14.83 13.72
CA ASP A 60 -24.81 -15.36 14.06
C ASP A 60 -23.73 -14.32 13.78
N GLY A 61 -23.81 -13.59 12.66
CA GLY A 61 -22.91 -12.48 12.31
C GLY A 61 -22.98 -11.32 13.31
N LEU A 62 -24.18 -10.92 13.74
CA LEU A 62 -24.37 -9.90 14.77
C LEU A 62 -23.84 -10.37 16.13
N SER A 63 -24.02 -11.65 16.48
CA SER A 63 -23.49 -12.23 17.71
C SER A 63 -21.96 -12.33 17.69
N LEU A 64 -21.39 -12.68 16.54
CA LEU A 64 -19.95 -12.76 16.31
C LEU A 64 -19.35 -11.36 16.33
N GLN A 65 -19.95 -10.37 15.68
CA GLN A 65 -19.51 -8.98 15.73
C GLN A 65 -19.51 -8.44 17.16
N LYS A 66 -20.55 -8.69 17.96
CA LYS A 66 -20.58 -8.29 19.38
C LYS A 66 -19.49 -8.98 20.20
N LYS A 67 -19.28 -10.28 20.01
CA LYS A 67 -18.21 -11.05 20.68
C LYS A 67 -16.83 -10.57 20.25
N THR A 68 -16.63 -10.30 18.97
CA THR A 68 -15.37 -9.80 18.42
C THR A 68 -15.11 -8.36 18.83
N GLN A 69 -16.11 -7.47 18.88
CA GLN A 69 -15.95 -6.12 19.42
C GLN A 69 -15.56 -6.15 20.90
N GLY A 70 -16.24 -6.94 21.74
CA GLY A 70 -15.90 -7.05 23.16
C GLY A 70 -14.50 -7.62 23.39
N LEU A 71 -14.13 -8.68 22.66
CA LEU A 71 -12.79 -9.26 22.73
C LEU A 71 -11.70 -8.34 22.14
N ALA A 72 -12.03 -7.59 21.09
CA ALA A 72 -11.11 -6.63 20.50
C ALA A 72 -10.89 -5.43 21.42
N GLU A 73 -11.93 -4.86 22.04
CA GLU A 73 -11.75 -3.78 23.01
C GLU A 73 -10.89 -4.20 24.20
N GLU A 74 -11.13 -5.40 24.75
CA GLU A 74 -10.35 -5.90 25.90
C GLU A 74 -8.89 -6.22 25.49
N LYS A 75 -8.69 -6.90 24.35
CA LYS A 75 -7.34 -7.28 23.89
C LYS A 75 -6.55 -6.11 23.34
N ILE A 76 -7.18 -5.18 22.61
CA ILE A 76 -6.51 -3.98 22.10
C ILE A 76 -6.15 -3.08 23.27
N SER A 77 -7.00 -2.93 24.29
CA SER A 77 -6.67 -2.12 25.48
C SER A 77 -5.49 -2.72 26.25
N GLU A 78 -5.47 -4.03 26.51
CA GLU A 78 -4.33 -4.69 27.17
C GLU A 78 -3.03 -4.61 26.35
N VAL A 79 -3.10 -4.87 25.04
CA VAL A 79 -1.93 -4.86 24.17
C VAL A 79 -1.43 -3.44 23.96
N THR A 80 -2.32 -2.46 23.78
CA THR A 80 -1.95 -1.03 23.65
C THR A 80 -1.34 -0.53 24.95
N GLY A 81 -1.88 -0.91 26.11
CA GLY A 81 -1.30 -0.58 27.41
C GLY A 81 0.12 -1.15 27.56
N LYS A 82 0.32 -2.44 27.25
CA LYS A 82 1.63 -3.10 27.31
C LYS A 82 2.62 -2.54 26.28
N MET A 83 2.16 -2.23 25.07
CA MET A 83 2.97 -1.67 24.00
C MET A 83 3.35 -0.21 24.29
N THR A 84 2.46 0.58 24.89
CA THR A 84 2.76 1.95 25.32
C THR A 84 3.76 1.95 26.47
N ALA A 85 3.64 1.04 27.45
CA ALA A 85 4.60 0.88 28.52
C ALA A 85 5.99 0.44 28.00
N MET A 86 6.03 -0.56 27.11
CA MET A 86 7.28 -0.96 26.45
C MET A 86 7.86 0.16 25.59
N ALA A 87 7.05 0.89 24.83
CA ALA A 87 7.50 2.02 24.02
C ALA A 87 8.06 3.14 24.91
N GLY A 88 7.49 3.37 26.08
CA GLY A 88 8.01 4.29 27.09
C GLY A 88 9.38 3.86 27.62
N GLU A 89 9.55 2.59 28.02
CA GLU A 89 10.84 2.07 28.50
C GLU A 89 11.91 2.01 27.40
N VAL A 90 11.52 1.59 26.19
CA VAL A 90 12.42 1.54 25.03
C VAL A 90 12.79 2.95 24.62
N SER A 91 11.86 3.90 24.57
CA SER A 91 12.18 5.31 24.26
C SER A 91 13.13 5.91 25.30
N ALA A 92 12.89 5.67 26.60
CA ALA A 92 13.75 6.17 27.68
C ALA A 92 15.16 5.55 27.64
N ARG A 93 15.29 4.24 27.39
CA ARG A 93 16.60 3.58 27.22
C ARG A 93 17.25 3.89 25.87
N ALA A 94 16.46 4.00 24.81
CA ALA A 94 16.94 4.29 23.47
C ALA A 94 17.36 5.74 23.33
N GLY A 95 16.82 6.71 24.08
CA GLY A 95 17.26 8.10 24.07
C GLY A 95 18.77 8.24 24.32
N GLN A 96 19.30 7.50 25.31
CA GLN A 96 20.75 7.46 25.59
C GLN A 96 21.58 6.81 24.45
N HIS A 97 21.00 5.85 23.74
CA HIS A 97 21.63 5.24 22.57
C HIS A 97 21.42 6.07 21.29
N TRP A 98 20.40 6.93 21.26
CA TRP A 98 20.04 7.78 20.14
C TRP A 98 21.05 8.89 19.95
N ASP A 99 21.52 9.52 21.03
CA ASP A 99 22.62 10.50 20.97
C ASP A 99 23.90 9.88 20.36
N LYS A 100 24.16 8.60 20.67
CA LYS A 100 25.31 7.87 20.09
C LYS A 100 25.07 7.51 18.62
N LEU A 101 23.84 7.18 18.24
CA LEU A 101 23.47 6.94 16.84
C LEU A 101 23.49 8.22 16.01
N GLU A 102 23.08 9.35 16.58
CA GLU A 102 23.16 10.68 15.99
C GLU A 102 24.62 11.02 15.70
N SER A 103 25.52 10.84 16.68
CA SER A 103 26.96 11.02 16.46
C SER A 103 27.53 10.12 15.35
N ILE A 104 27.13 8.84 15.28
CA ILE A 104 27.57 7.92 14.23
C ILE A 104 26.99 8.33 12.86
N PHE A 105 25.73 8.75 12.82
CA PHE A 105 25.07 9.22 11.62
C PHE A 105 25.74 10.49 11.08
N GLU A 106 26.01 11.46 11.96
CA GLU A 106 26.77 12.67 11.61
C GLU A 106 28.15 12.33 11.09
N GLN A 107 28.90 11.43 11.74
CA GLN A 107 30.20 10.99 11.27
C GLN A 107 30.14 10.32 9.89
N ARG A 108 29.13 9.47 9.65
CA ARG A 108 28.93 8.80 8.36
C ARG A 108 28.51 9.80 7.27
N THR A 109 27.64 10.73 7.60
CA THR A 109 27.18 11.79 6.69
C THR A 109 28.32 12.75 6.35
N ALA A 110 29.10 13.19 7.34
CA ALA A 110 30.30 13.99 7.14
C ALA A 110 31.31 13.26 6.25
N LYS A 111 31.58 11.97 6.52
CA LYS A 111 32.49 11.17 5.70
C LYS A 111 31.99 10.98 4.26
N ALA A 112 30.68 10.86 4.06
CA ALA A 112 30.06 10.79 2.73
C ALA A 112 30.19 12.13 1.99
N MET A 113 29.90 13.25 2.66
CA MET A 113 30.07 14.60 2.10
C MET A 113 31.53 14.89 1.72
N THR A 114 32.49 14.52 2.56
CA THR A 114 33.92 14.65 2.23
C THR A 114 34.30 13.80 1.02
N ARG A 115 33.77 12.57 0.89
CA ARG A 115 34.01 11.74 -0.30
C ARG A 115 33.37 12.30 -1.57
N LEU A 116 32.26 13.03 -1.45
CA LEU A 116 31.62 13.76 -2.53
C LEU A 116 32.32 15.10 -2.86
N GLY A 117 33.41 15.43 -2.16
CA GLY A 117 34.19 16.64 -2.39
C GLY A 117 33.60 17.90 -1.77
N VAL A 118 32.63 17.78 -0.85
CA VAL A 118 32.07 18.92 -0.13
C VAL A 118 32.98 19.27 1.05
N PRO A 119 33.62 20.47 1.06
CA PRO A 119 34.47 20.90 2.16
C PRO A 119 33.65 21.12 3.43
N SER A 120 34.22 20.83 4.60
CA SER A 120 33.52 21.09 5.87
C SER A 120 33.60 22.57 6.26
N ALA A 121 32.72 23.01 7.16
CA ALA A 121 32.75 24.38 7.69
C ALA A 121 34.09 24.74 8.35
N LYS A 122 34.77 23.75 8.98
CA LYS A 122 36.10 23.95 9.58
C LYS A 122 37.17 24.18 8.52
N ASP A 123 37.08 23.50 7.38
CA ASP A 123 38.01 23.68 6.28
C ASP A 123 37.89 25.07 5.66
N LEU A 124 36.64 25.55 5.50
CA LEU A 124 36.36 26.91 5.03
C LEU A 124 36.89 27.98 6.01
N ALA A 125 36.72 27.77 7.32
CA ALA A 125 37.26 28.67 8.34
C ALA A 125 38.79 28.73 8.32
N ALA A 126 39.46 27.58 8.22
CA ALA A 126 40.92 27.51 8.12
C ALA A 126 41.44 28.16 6.83
N LEU A 127 40.70 28.04 5.72
CA LEU A 127 41.03 28.71 4.47
C LEU A 127 40.89 30.23 4.58
N ASN A 128 39.81 30.73 5.20
CA ASN A 128 39.61 32.15 5.45
C ASN A 128 40.74 32.75 6.29
N GLU A 129 41.15 32.06 7.36
CA GLU A 129 42.27 32.55 8.19
C GLU A 129 43.59 32.63 7.39
N ARG A 130 43.83 31.68 6.48
CA ARG A 130 44.99 31.71 5.57
C ARG A 130 44.87 32.85 4.56
N LEU A 131 43.67 33.10 4.03
CA LEU A 131 43.40 34.22 3.13
C LEU A 131 43.66 35.56 3.83
N ASP A 132 43.20 35.72 5.07
CA ASP A 132 43.42 36.94 5.85
C ASP A 132 44.91 37.20 6.10
N LYS A 133 45.66 36.15 6.48
CA LYS A 133 47.12 36.23 6.65
C LYS A 133 47.83 36.60 5.34
N LEU A 134 47.40 36.03 4.22
CA LEU A 134 48.00 36.32 2.92
C LEU A 134 47.63 37.73 2.44
N ALA A 135 46.38 38.16 2.63
CA ALA A 135 45.93 39.51 2.36
C ALA A 135 46.74 40.54 3.16
N ALA A 136 47.02 40.26 4.44
CA ALA A 136 47.87 41.10 5.27
C ALA A 136 49.33 41.17 4.76
N GLN A 137 49.89 40.06 4.25
CA GLN A 137 51.24 40.04 3.67
C GLN A 137 51.31 40.78 2.33
N VAL A 138 50.32 40.60 1.46
CA VAL A 138 50.23 41.32 0.17
C VAL A 138 50.03 42.81 0.39
N GLY A 139 49.19 43.22 1.35
CA GLY A 139 49.02 44.62 1.73
C GLY A 139 50.33 45.27 2.18
N LYS A 140 51.13 44.55 2.97
CA LYS A 140 52.48 45.01 3.40
C LYS A 140 53.46 45.15 2.23
N LEU A 141 53.39 44.25 1.24
CA LEU A 141 54.23 44.32 0.03
C LEU A 141 53.77 45.41 -0.94
N GLY A 142 52.46 45.61 -1.09
CA GLY A 142 51.86 46.67 -1.92
C GLY A 142 52.16 48.07 -1.39
N ALA A 143 52.09 48.27 -0.06
CA ALA A 143 52.48 49.52 0.59
C ALA A 143 53.97 49.86 0.40
N ARG A 144 54.83 48.85 0.17
CA ARG A 144 56.26 49.03 -0.12
C ARG A 144 56.55 49.40 -1.58
N LYS A 145 55.59 49.25 -2.50
CA LYS A 145 55.74 49.54 -3.94
C LYS A 145 55.04 50.84 -4.39
N ALA A 146 54.60 51.69 -3.46
CA ALA A 146 54.31 53.08 -3.79
C ALA A 146 55.62 53.89 -3.68
N PRO A 147 56.20 54.39 -4.80
CA PRO A 147 57.40 55.22 -4.71
C PRO A 147 57.02 56.56 -4.09
N ALA A 148 57.36 56.75 -2.82
CA ALA A 148 57.43 58.08 -2.23
C ALA A 148 58.50 58.86 -2.99
N LYS A 149 58.07 59.81 -3.83
CA LYS A 149 58.90 60.87 -4.43
C LYS A 149 59.67 61.55 -3.28
N LYS A 150 60.92 61.16 -3.06
CA LYS A 150 61.81 61.81 -2.11
C LYS A 150 62.59 62.88 -2.87
N ALA A 151 62.25 64.13 -2.59
CA ALA A 151 63.09 65.28 -2.92
C ALA A 151 64.48 65.08 -2.30
N ALA A 152 65.52 65.18 -3.11
CA ALA A 152 66.91 65.26 -2.65
C ALA A 152 67.46 66.63 -3.07
N ALA A 153 67.45 67.55 -2.10
CA ALA A 153 68.21 68.77 -2.13
C ALA A 153 69.70 68.50 -1.79
N ALA A 154 70.53 69.48 -2.16
CA ALA A 154 71.93 69.70 -1.79
C ALA A 154 73.02 69.01 -2.63
N LYS A 155 73.47 69.71 -3.67
CA LYS A 155 74.86 69.65 -4.13
C LYS A 155 75.69 70.66 -3.35
N ALA A 156 76.78 70.18 -2.77
CA ALA A 156 77.78 70.91 -2.00
C ALA A 156 78.66 71.84 -2.87
N PRO A 157 79.32 72.86 -2.28
CA PRO A 157 80.28 73.70 -2.98
C PRO A 157 81.71 73.15 -2.86
N ALA A 158 82.51 73.26 -3.93
CA ALA A 158 83.97 73.19 -3.85
C ALA A 158 84.67 73.86 -5.07
N LYS A 159 85.16 75.09 -4.82
CA LYS A 159 86.44 75.73 -5.23
C LYS A 159 86.96 75.61 -6.68
N LYS A 160 87.03 76.77 -7.36
CA LYS A 160 88.27 77.53 -7.63
C LYS A 160 87.92 79.01 -7.73
#